data_AF-A0A158M456-F1
#
_entry.id   AF-A0A158M456-F1
#
_cell.length_a   1.000
_cell.length_b   1.000
_cell.length_c   1.000
_cell.angle_alpha   90.00
_cell.angle_beta   90.00
_cell.angle_gamma   90.00
#
_symmetry.space_group_name_H-M   'P 1'
#
loop_
_entity.id
_entity.type
_entity.pdbx_description
1 polymer ?
#
loop_
_entity_poly.entity_id
_entity_poly.type
_entity_poly.pdbx_seq_one_letter_code
_entity_poly.pdbx_strand_id
1 'polypeptide(L)'
;MNDTQRIPVVAVTLDKKVTKFSEFDVSNKVREKGWVLSAYQMPANAESVNSLRVVVRPHINHNVSMKLADDIINACKWLEQHGGTATPPALHGHPDEKTTPAKC
;
A
#
# COMPACT_ATOMS: atom_id res chain seq x y z
N MET A 1 8.97 -3.97 23.33
CA MET A 1 7.84 -3.43 22.56
C MET A 1 6.61 -3.53 23.45
N ASN A 2 5.96 -2.42 23.81
CA ASN A 2 4.77 -2.45 24.67
C ASN A 2 3.53 -2.81 23.84
N ASP A 3 2.72 -3.76 24.31
CA ASP A 3 1.52 -4.27 23.61
C ASP A 3 0.46 -3.21 23.32
N THR A 4 0.49 -2.08 24.03
CA THR A 4 -0.51 -1.02 24.02
C THR A 4 -0.37 -0.02 22.88
N GLN A 5 0.68 -0.12 22.04
CA GLN A 5 1.00 0.87 21.00
C GLN A 5 1.03 0.26 19.59
N ARG A 6 0.08 -0.63 19.29
CA ARG A 6 -0.09 -1.16 17.93
C ARG A 6 -1.19 -0.39 17.21
N ILE A 7 -0.81 0.26 16.11
CA ILE A 7 -1.77 0.91 15.23
C ILE A 7 -2.46 -0.18 14.41
N PRO A 8 -3.81 -0.27 14.41
CA PRO A 8 -4.53 -1.28 13.65
C PRO A 8 -4.41 -0.96 12.15
N VAL A 9 -3.42 -1.56 11.51
CA VAL A 9 -3.07 -1.36 10.11
C VAL A 9 -2.93 -2.71 9.44
N VAL A 10 -3.41 -2.78 8.20
CA VAL A 10 -3.16 -3.89 7.29
C VAL A 10 -2.28 -3.36 6.17
N ALA A 11 -1.11 -3.96 6.01
CA ALA A 11 -0.20 -3.70 4.90
C ALA A 11 -0.14 -4.93 4.01
N VAL A 12 -0.36 -4.75 2.72
CA VAL A 12 -0.32 -5.81 1.72
C VAL A 12 0.56 -5.41 0.56
N THR A 13 1.15 -6.40 -0.09
CA THR A 13 2.00 -6.27 -1.27
C THR A 13 1.58 -7.37 -2.25
N LEU A 14 1.62 -7.07 -3.54
CA LEU A 14 1.30 -8.04 -4.58
C LEU A 14 2.35 -9.16 -4.61
N ASP A 15 1.92 -10.35 -5.01
CA ASP A 15 2.84 -11.45 -5.25
C ASP A 15 3.79 -11.08 -6.41
N LYS A 16 5.06 -11.46 -6.29
CA LYS A 16 6.11 -11.17 -7.29
C LYS A 16 5.78 -11.71 -8.69
N LYS A 17 4.85 -12.66 -8.81
CA LYS A 17 4.38 -13.20 -10.09
C LYS A 17 3.43 -12.26 -10.84
N VAL A 18 2.82 -11.29 -10.15
CA VAL A 18 1.91 -10.32 -10.75
C VAL A 18 2.73 -9.20 -11.37
N THR A 19 2.74 -9.12 -12.69
CA THR A 19 3.50 -8.10 -13.45
C THR A 19 2.63 -7.16 -14.27
N LYS A 20 1.31 -7.44 -14.34
CA LYS A 20 0.38 -6.68 -15.18
C LYS A 20 -0.08 -5.36 -14.56
N PHE A 21 0.00 -5.23 -13.24
CA PHE A 21 -0.44 -4.06 -12.50
C PHE A 21 0.31 -3.95 -11.16
N SER A 22 0.25 -2.77 -10.55
CA SER A 22 0.90 -2.44 -9.29
C SER A 22 -0.09 -2.11 -8.17
N GLU A 23 0.39 -1.95 -6.94
CA GLU A 23 -0.37 -1.49 -5.78
C GLU A 23 -0.97 -0.09 -6.00
N PHE A 24 -0.32 0.74 -6.82
CA PHE A 24 -0.82 2.05 -7.22
C PHE A 24 -2.04 1.93 -8.12
N ASP A 25 -2.06 0.96 -9.03
CA ASP A 25 -3.22 0.66 -9.87
C ASP A 25 -4.40 0.19 -9.04
N VAL A 26 -4.17 -0.72 -8.10
CA VAL A 26 -5.21 -1.20 -7.18
C VAL A 26 -5.78 -0.02 -6.39
N SER A 27 -4.92 0.82 -5.82
CA SER A 27 -5.31 2.04 -5.09
C SER A 27 -6.14 2.99 -5.96
N ASN A 28 -5.76 3.20 -7.22
CA ASN A 28 -6.51 4.03 -8.16
C ASN A 28 -7.85 3.42 -8.51
N LYS A 29 -7.91 2.10 -8.72
CA LYS A 29 -9.13 1.42 -9.12
C LYS A 29 -10.18 1.38 -8.01
N VAL A 30 -9.76 1.12 -6.77
CA VAL A 30 -10.68 1.19 -5.62
C VAL A 30 -11.13 2.62 -5.33
N ARG A 31 -10.36 3.63 -5.76
CA ARG A 31 -10.73 5.04 -5.64
C ARG A 31 -11.96 5.42 -6.46
N GLU A 32 -12.17 4.76 -7.61
CA GLU A 32 -13.39 4.91 -8.40
C GLU A 32 -14.65 4.50 -7.61
N LYS A 33 -14.50 3.61 -6.62
CA LYS A 33 -15.56 3.17 -5.71
C LYS A 33 -15.71 4.04 -4.45
N GLY A 34 -14.91 5.10 -4.34
CA GLY A 34 -14.91 6.02 -3.20
C GLY A 34 -13.95 5.66 -2.07
N TRP A 35 -13.15 4.59 -2.21
CA TRP A 35 -12.16 4.22 -1.22
C TRP A 35 -10.85 4.99 -1.39
N VAL A 36 -10.29 5.47 -0.29
CA VAL A 36 -8.98 6.13 -0.30
C VAL A 36 -7.97 5.26 0.44
N LEU A 37 -7.19 4.51 -0.33
CA LEU A 37 -6.07 3.70 0.17
C LEU A 37 -4.73 4.40 -0.11
N SER A 38 -3.71 4.07 0.69
CA SER A 38 -2.35 4.59 0.51
C SER A 38 -1.46 3.53 -0.12
N ALA A 39 -0.98 3.76 -1.33
CA ALA A 39 0.10 2.98 -1.93
C ALA A 39 1.41 3.77 -1.83
N TYR A 40 2.50 3.13 -1.42
CA TYR A 40 3.82 3.74 -1.35
C TYR A 40 4.93 2.73 -1.68
N GLN A 41 6.02 3.27 -2.20
CA GLN A 41 7.26 2.54 -2.41
C GLN A 41 8.10 2.59 -1.13
N MET A 42 8.74 1.48 -0.78
CA MET A 42 9.61 1.41 0.39
C MET A 42 10.88 2.26 0.20
N PRO A 43 11.49 2.75 1.30
CA PRO A 43 12.70 3.58 1.25
C PRO A 43 13.93 2.78 0.77
N ALA A 44 15.09 3.45 0.74
CA ALA A 44 16.37 2.89 0.31
C ALA A 44 16.64 1.49 0.88
N ASN A 45 17.26 0.63 0.07
CA ASN A 45 17.47 -0.81 0.33
C ASN A 45 16.20 -1.70 0.25
N ALA A 46 15.04 -1.13 -0.09
CA ALA A 46 13.81 -1.90 -0.31
C ALA A 46 12.92 -1.32 -1.43
N GLU A 47 13.45 -0.44 -2.29
CA GLU A 47 12.69 0.30 -3.30
C GLU A 47 11.92 -0.58 -4.30
N SER A 48 12.32 -1.84 -4.49
CA SER A 48 11.56 -2.79 -5.32
C SER A 48 10.21 -3.21 -4.70
N VAL A 49 9.97 -2.88 -3.43
CA VAL A 49 8.77 -3.27 -2.69
C VAL A 49 7.80 -2.09 -2.63
N ASN A 50 6.65 -2.29 -3.23
CA ASN A 50 5.51 -1.40 -3.08
C ASN A 50 4.55 -2.00 -2.04
N SER A 51 3.87 -1.15 -1.27
CA SER A 51 2.91 -1.58 -0.27
C SER A 51 1.65 -0.75 -0.33
N LEU A 52 0.52 -1.44 -0.25
CA LEU A 52 -0.80 -0.86 -0.05
C LEU A 52 -1.15 -0.95 1.45
N ARG A 53 -1.51 0.18 2.04
CA ARG A 53 -1.82 0.30 3.47
C ARG A 53 -3.26 0.72 3.70
N VAL A 54 -3.93 -0.04 4.54
CA VAL A 54 -5.27 0.23 5.06
C VAL A 54 -5.16 0.51 6.56
N VAL A 55 -5.62 1.70 6.97
CA VAL A 55 -5.69 2.07 8.40
C VAL A 55 -7.08 1.77 8.90
N VAL A 56 -7.20 0.84 9.85
CA VAL A 56 -8.48 0.46 10.42
C VAL A 56 -8.86 1.48 11.49
N ARG A 57 -9.98 2.17 11.29
CA ARG A 57 -10.50 3.17 12.23
C ARG A 57 -11.74 2.63 12.95
N PRO A 58 -12.13 3.19 14.11
CA PRO A 58 -13.28 2.69 14.87
C PRO A 58 -14.61 2.59 14.09
N HIS A 59 -14.80 3.38 13.02
CA HIS A 59 -15.99 3.34 12.18
C HIS A 59 -15.97 2.24 11.10
N ILE A 60 -14.86 1.52 10.93
CA ILE A 60 -14.75 0.40 10.01
C ILE A 60 -15.28 -0.84 10.74
N ASN A 61 -16.58 -1.10 10.57
CA ASN A 61 -17.21 -2.32 11.09
C ASN A 61 -16.99 -3.50 10.14
N HIS A 62 -17.48 -4.68 10.54
CA HIS A 62 -17.35 -5.92 9.75
C HIS A 62 -17.89 -5.77 8.33
N ASN A 63 -19.08 -5.19 8.15
CA ASN A 63 -19.71 -5.06 6.83
C ASN A 63 -18.93 -4.10 5.91
N VAL A 64 -18.45 -2.98 6.46
CA VAL A 64 -17.59 -2.02 5.74
C VAL A 64 -16.27 -2.69 5.32
N SER A 65 -15.70 -3.52 6.20
CA SER A 65 -14.47 -4.27 5.92
C SER A 65 -14.67 -5.31 4.81
N MET A 66 -15.77 -6.06 4.85
CA MET A 66 -16.11 -7.04 3.82
C MET A 66 -16.33 -6.37 2.47
N LYS A 67 -17.04 -5.24 2.44
CA LYS A 67 -17.24 -4.46 1.20
C LYS A 67 -15.93 -3.94 0.63
N LEU A 68 -15.03 -3.44 1.49
CA LEU A 68 -13.68 -3.03 1.06
C LEU A 68 -12.90 -4.21 0.47
N ALA A 69 -12.95 -5.37 1.11
CA ALA A 69 -12.29 -6.58 0.61
C ALA A 69 -12.82 -6.98 -0.77
N ASP A 70 -14.15 -7.01 -0.95
CA ASP A 70 -14.77 -7.33 -2.24
C ASP A 70 -14.38 -6.32 -3.32
N ASP A 71 -14.37 -5.02 -3.02
CA ASP A 71 -13.96 -3.97 -3.97
C ASP A 71 -12.48 -4.12 -4.37
N ILE A 72 -11.58 -4.49 -3.44
CA ILE A 72 -10.17 -4.78 -3.74
C ILE A 72 -10.05 -6.02 -4.64
N ILE A 73 -10.75 -7.10 -4.32
CA ILE A 73 -10.73 -8.34 -5.12
C ILE A 73 -11.22 -8.07 -6.54
N ASN A 74 -12.32 -7.31 -6.68
CA ASN A 74 -12.86 -6.94 -7.98
C ASN A 74 -11.93 -6.01 -8.77
N ALA A 75 -11.25 -5.08 -8.09
CA ALA A 75 -10.20 -4.26 -8.72
C ALA A 75 -9.05 -5.11 -9.26
N CYS A 76 -8.54 -6.07 -8.47
CA CYS A 76 -7.49 -6.98 -8.93
C CYS A 76 -7.92 -7.79 -10.15
N LYS A 77 -9.11 -8.42 -10.11
CA LYS A 77 -9.65 -9.20 -11.25
C LYS A 77 -9.77 -8.37 -12.53
N TRP A 78 -10.22 -7.12 -12.39
CA TRP A 78 -10.34 -6.21 -13.52
C TRP A 78 -8.97 -5.85 -14.10
N LEU A 79 -7.98 -5.55 -13.24
CA LEU A 79 -6.61 -5.23 -13.62
C LEU A 79 -5.86 -6.44 -14.22
N GLU A 80 -6.16 -7.67 -13.80
CA GLU A 80 -5.59 -8.88 -14.40
C GLU A 80 -5.97 -9.04 -15.89
N GLN A 81 -7.16 -8.54 -16.27
CA GLN A 81 -7.69 -8.61 -17.63
C GLN A 81 -7.26 -7.42 -18.51
N HIS A 82 -7.20 -6.22 -17.94
CA HIS A 82 -7.00 -4.98 -18.71
C HIS A 82 -5.60 -4.38 -18.55
N GLY A 83 -4.83 -4.80 -17.54
CA GLY A 83 -3.55 -4.21 -17.17
C GLY A 83 -3.70 -2.92 -16.37
N GLY A 84 -2.63 -2.57 -15.66
CA GLY A 84 -2.44 -1.30 -14.96
C GLY A 84 -1.58 -0.33 -15.76
N THR A 85 -1.71 0.96 -15.48
CA THR A 85 -0.93 2.04 -16.10
C THR A 85 -0.36 3.03 -15.07
N ALA A 86 -0.61 2.81 -13.78
CA ALA A 86 -0.15 3.68 -12.72
C ALA A 86 1.34 3.49 -12.47
N THR A 87 2.09 4.57 -12.64
CA THR A 87 3.51 4.62 -12.30
C THR A 87 3.69 5.06 -10.86
N PRO A 88 4.55 4.42 -10.06
CA PRO A 88 4.95 4.95 -8.76
C PRO A 88 5.48 6.39 -8.90
N PRO A 89 5.16 7.30 -7.96
CA PRO A 89 5.79 8.61 -7.93
C PRO A 89 7.30 8.45 -7.72
N ALA A 90 8.10 9.30 -8.36
CA ALA A 90 9.54 9.30 -8.16
C ALA A 90 9.86 9.61 -6.69
N LEU A 91 10.62 8.71 -6.04
CA LEU A 91 11.11 8.96 -4.69
C LEU A 91 12.01 10.21 -4.70
N HIS A 92 11.72 11.15 -3.81
CA HIS A 92 12.63 12.27 -3.59
C HIS A 92 13.95 11.72 -3.02
N GLY A 93 15.07 12.13 -3.61
CA GLY A 93 16.40 11.76 -3.12
C GLY A 93 16.52 12.12 -1.65
N HIS A 94 16.68 11.12 -0.79
CA HIS A 94 17.07 11.38 0.58
C HIS A 94 18.47 12.00 0.56
N PRO A 95 18.74 13.08 1.32
CA PRO A 95 20.13 13.48 1.55
C PRO A 95 20.86 12.27 2.15
N ASP A 96 22.07 11.98 1.65
CA ASP A 96 22.93 10.91 2.17
C ASP A 96 22.84 10.87 3.69
N GLU A 97 22.44 9.72 4.23
CA GLU A 97 22.30 9.51 5.67
C GLU A 97 23.66 9.73 6.32
N LYS A 98 23.91 10.97 6.75
CA LYS A 98 25.05 11.30 7.61
C LYS A 98 24.78 10.62 8.94
N THR A 99 25.19 9.37 9.06
CA THR A 99 25.29 8.65 10.33
C THR A 99 26.14 9.52 11.23
N THR A 100 25.50 10.28 12.11
CA THR A 100 26.21 10.94 13.20
C THR A 100 26.58 9.81 14.14
N PRO A 101 27.87 9.54 14.40
CA PRO A 101 28.23 8.51 15.36
C PRO A 101 27.55 8.88 16.68
N ALA A 102 26.77 7.94 17.22
CA ALA A 102 26.19 8.09 18.54
C ALA A 102 27.33 8.46 19.50
N LYS A 103 27.20 9.61 20.18
CA LYS A 103 28.13 9.99 21.24
C LYS A 103 28.04 8.92 22.33
N CYS A 104 29.09 8.11 22.43
CA CYS A 104 29.40 7.33 23.63
C CYS A 104 29.67 8.27 24.81
#